data_AF-A0A6A5TBR5-F1
#
_entry.id   AF-A0A6A5TBR5-F1
#
_cell.length_a   1.000
_cell.length_b   1.000
_cell.length_c   1.000
_cell.angle_alpha   90.00
_cell.angle_beta   90.00
_cell.angle_gamma   90.00
#
_symmetry.space_group_name_H-M   'P 1'
#
loop_
_entity.id
_entity.type
_entity.pdbx_description
1 polymer ?
#
loop_
_entity_poly.entity_id
_entity_poly.type
_entity_poly.pdbx_seq_one_letter_code
_entity_poly.pdbx_strand_id
1 'polypeptide(L)'
;MGDYPAVRVQLRDFSSNKIAYTLPAWQLTSFDDLLERAYIPLFRNPRVYEAHLHFNNYQCGEKVMKEKWESGEYLHGLSGNDMLTVWVHYVRRPGRDRYGFPLDGGEEEEDEDAGEQRQHGADRDKSQRVLGSEPLQRLPSEMSSGGSDEEEEVTGERAVRGCHRDQRVGESPLFERGPPEDYIEKRSESPEVLWSDN
;
A
#
# COMPACT_ATOMS: atom_id res chain seq x y z
N MET A 1 -12.58 6.44 -25.73
CA MET A 1 -12.69 5.17 -24.99
C MET A 1 -13.96 4.50 -25.47
N GLY A 2 -13.88 3.26 -25.98
CA GLY A 2 -15.07 2.53 -26.41
C GLY A 2 -16.03 2.28 -25.25
N ASP A 3 -17.29 1.95 -25.55
CA ASP A 3 -18.29 1.53 -24.57
C ASP A 3 -17.78 0.29 -23.84
N TYR A 4 -17.03 0.49 -22.75
CA TYR A 4 -16.60 -0.62 -21.92
C TYR A 4 -17.84 -1.21 -21.24
N PRO A 5 -17.94 -2.55 -21.14
CA PRO A 5 -18.99 -3.19 -20.38
C PRO A 5 -19.05 -2.61 -18.96
N ALA A 6 -20.20 -2.75 -18.28
CA ALA A 6 -20.46 -2.22 -16.94
C ALA A 6 -19.61 -2.86 -15.80
N VAL A 7 -18.36 -3.24 -16.10
CA VAL A 7 -17.36 -3.79 -15.20
C VAL A 7 -17.19 -2.88 -14.00
N ARG A 8 -17.17 -3.49 -12.81
CA ARG A 8 -16.94 -2.78 -11.55
C ARG A 8 -15.50 -3.00 -11.11
N VAL A 9 -14.82 -1.93 -10.77
CA VAL A 9 -13.46 -1.96 -10.21
C VAL A 9 -13.57 -1.77 -8.71
N GLN A 10 -13.14 -2.78 -7.95
CA GLN A 10 -13.04 -2.72 -6.50
C GLN A 10 -11.60 -2.45 -6.11
N LEU A 11 -11.38 -1.36 -5.38
CA LEU A 11 -10.07 -1.02 -4.86
C LEU A 11 -9.95 -1.41 -3.39
N ARG A 12 -8.86 -2.10 -3.03
CA ARG A 12 -8.61 -2.59 -1.67
C ARG A 12 -7.25 -2.15 -1.17
N ASP A 13 -7.14 -1.89 0.13
CA ASP A 13 -5.84 -1.69 0.76
C ASP A 13 -5.10 -3.03 0.86
N PHE A 14 -3.85 -3.07 0.40
CA PHE A 14 -3.04 -4.29 0.35
C PHE A 14 -2.79 -4.87 1.76
N SER A 15 -2.61 -4.01 2.77
CA SER A 15 -2.21 -4.44 4.12
C SER A 15 -3.36 -4.92 4.99
N SER A 16 -4.51 -4.28 4.88
CA SER A 16 -5.69 -4.51 5.73
C SER A 16 -6.80 -5.25 5.01
N ASN A 17 -6.68 -5.44 3.70
CA ASN A 17 -7.71 -6.01 2.83
C ASN A 17 -9.07 -5.26 2.89
N LYS A 18 -9.09 -4.05 3.45
CA LYS A 18 -10.28 -3.23 3.52
C LYS A 18 -10.60 -2.67 2.14
N ILE A 19 -11.88 -2.62 1.80
CA ILE A 19 -12.34 -2.00 0.56
C ILE A 19 -12.27 -0.50 0.74
N ALA A 20 -11.56 0.19 -0.15
CA ALA A 20 -11.55 1.65 -0.21
C ALA A 20 -12.83 2.13 -0.90
N TYR A 21 -13.08 1.63 -2.12
CA TYR A 21 -14.30 1.91 -2.86
C TYR A 21 -14.57 0.84 -3.93
N THR A 22 -15.74 0.92 -4.56
CA THR A 22 -16.08 0.15 -5.75
C THR A 22 -16.78 1.07 -6.74
N LEU A 23 -16.21 1.24 -7.93
CA LEU A 23 -16.71 2.16 -8.95
C LEU A 23 -16.79 1.45 -10.31
N PRO A 24 -17.69 1.85 -11.20
CA PRO A 24 -17.69 1.31 -12.54
C PRO A 24 -16.46 1.79 -13.32
N ALA A 25 -15.92 0.94 -14.20
CA ALA A 25 -14.66 1.21 -14.92
C ALA A 25 -14.70 2.51 -15.74
N TRP A 26 -15.86 2.88 -16.29
CA TRP A 26 -16.04 4.13 -17.04
C TRP A 26 -15.83 5.42 -16.20
N GLN A 27 -15.85 5.33 -14.87
CA GLN A 27 -15.51 6.45 -13.98
C GLN A 27 -14.01 6.55 -13.66
N LEU A 28 -13.22 5.56 -14.08
CA LEU A 28 -11.78 5.46 -13.84
C LEU A 28 -11.05 5.57 -15.18
N THR A 29 -11.17 6.75 -15.78
CA THR A 29 -10.75 7.01 -17.16
C THR A 29 -9.23 7.08 -17.33
N SER A 30 -8.48 7.32 -16.27
CA SER A 30 -7.02 7.31 -16.31
C SER A 30 -6.44 6.45 -15.19
N PHE A 31 -5.18 6.04 -15.36
CA PHE A 31 -4.45 5.36 -14.29
C PHE A 31 -4.25 6.30 -13.08
N ASP A 32 -4.05 7.59 -13.36
CA ASP A 32 -3.88 8.61 -12.34
C ASP A 32 -5.18 8.82 -11.54
N ASP A 33 -6.37 8.72 -12.18
CA ASP A 33 -7.67 8.76 -11.48
C ASP A 33 -7.79 7.62 -10.46
N LEU A 34 -7.26 6.45 -10.81
CA LEU A 34 -7.29 5.28 -9.95
C LEU A 34 -6.37 5.50 -8.75
N LEU A 35 -5.19 6.09 -8.94
CA LEU A 35 -4.27 6.45 -7.86
C LEU A 35 -4.79 7.60 -6.99
N GLU A 36 -5.39 8.63 -7.58
CA GLU A 36 -5.93 9.77 -6.85
C GLU A 36 -7.08 9.33 -5.93
N ARG A 37 -7.95 8.47 -6.43
CA ARG A 37 -9.03 7.91 -5.62
C ARG A 37 -8.52 6.86 -4.62
N ALA A 38 -7.45 6.13 -4.97
CA ALA A 38 -6.78 5.21 -4.05
C ALA A 38 -6.16 5.92 -2.85
N TYR A 39 -5.78 7.18 -3.05
CA TYR A 39 -5.12 7.97 -2.04
C TYR A 39 -6.07 8.24 -0.88
N ILE A 40 -5.74 7.67 0.29
CA ILE A 40 -6.43 7.99 1.55
C ILE A 40 -5.49 8.91 2.33
N PRO A 41 -5.75 10.25 2.33
CA PRO A 41 -4.84 11.25 2.90
C PRO A 41 -4.50 11.00 4.37
N LEU A 42 -5.37 10.33 5.10
CA LEU A 42 -5.25 10.09 6.53
C LEU A 42 -4.17 9.07 6.91
N PHE A 43 -3.72 8.20 5.99
CA PHE A 43 -2.82 7.10 6.35
C PHE A 43 -1.45 7.12 5.68
N ARG A 44 -1.28 7.81 4.53
CA ARG A 44 -0.05 7.67 3.72
C ARG A 44 0.33 8.98 3.05
N ASN A 45 1.35 9.67 3.57
CA ASN A 45 1.92 10.88 2.97
C ASN A 45 2.61 10.56 1.62
N PRO A 46 2.28 11.22 0.50
CA PRO A 46 2.78 10.89 -0.85
C PRO A 46 4.25 11.27 -1.03
N ARG A 47 4.79 12.11 -0.14
CA ARG A 47 6.24 12.40 -0.09
C ARG A 47 7.03 11.24 0.51
N VAL A 48 6.40 10.43 1.35
CA VAL A 48 7.02 9.29 2.04
C VAL A 48 6.76 7.99 1.29
N TYR A 49 5.58 7.84 0.71
CA TYR A 49 5.14 6.60 0.08
C TYR A 49 4.85 6.78 -1.41
N GLU A 50 5.09 5.70 -2.15
CA GLU A 50 4.68 5.51 -3.53
C GLU A 50 3.61 4.41 -3.55
N ALA A 51 2.52 4.68 -4.27
CA ALA A 51 1.42 3.73 -4.40
C ALA A 51 1.64 2.84 -5.62
N HIS A 52 1.67 1.53 -5.40
CA HIS A 52 1.62 0.51 -6.45
C HIS A 52 0.25 -0.13 -6.47
N LEU A 53 -0.17 -0.58 -7.65
CA LEU A 53 -1.43 -1.25 -7.85
C LEU A 53 -1.13 -2.69 -8.27
N HIS A 54 -1.91 -3.65 -7.76
CA HIS A 54 -1.72 -5.08 -8.01
C HIS A 54 -3.07 -5.79 -8.23
N PHE A 55 -3.07 -6.92 -8.94
CA PHE A 55 -4.26 -7.80 -9.07
C PHE A 55 -4.30 -8.95 -8.06
N ASN A 56 -3.36 -8.96 -7.12
CA ASN A 56 -3.38 -9.88 -5.99
C ASN A 56 -2.79 -9.19 -4.75
N ASN A 57 -3.03 -9.79 -3.59
CA ASN A 57 -2.52 -9.32 -2.30
C ASN A 57 -1.32 -10.15 -1.79
N TYR A 58 -0.65 -10.89 -2.67
CA TYR A 58 0.42 -11.81 -2.29
C TYR A 58 1.75 -11.37 -2.92
N GLN A 59 2.80 -11.23 -2.09
CA GLN A 59 4.18 -10.94 -2.50
C GLN A 59 4.36 -9.74 -3.45
N CYS A 60 3.41 -8.81 -3.50
CA CYS A 60 3.44 -7.66 -4.40
C CYS A 60 3.61 -8.03 -5.88
N GLY A 61 3.01 -9.15 -6.33
CA GLY A 61 3.25 -9.83 -7.62
C GLY A 61 3.30 -8.95 -8.88
N GLU A 62 2.40 -9.16 -9.84
CA GLU A 62 2.39 -8.32 -11.04
C GLU A 62 1.82 -6.93 -10.69
N LYS A 63 2.55 -5.87 -11.05
CA LYS A 63 2.08 -4.50 -10.93
C LYS A 63 1.14 -4.18 -12.08
N VAL A 64 0.07 -3.44 -11.78
CA VAL A 64 -0.77 -2.82 -12.81
C VAL A 64 0.07 -1.73 -13.48
N MET A 65 0.31 -1.88 -14.78
CA MET A 65 1.08 -0.94 -15.57
C MET A 65 0.16 0.14 -16.15
N LYS A 66 0.63 1.39 -16.16
CA LYS A 66 -0.13 2.54 -16.64
C LYS A 66 -0.58 2.36 -18.08
N GLU A 67 0.34 1.95 -18.95
CA GLU A 67 0.11 1.80 -20.39
C GLU A 67 -0.97 0.74 -20.69
N LYS A 68 -0.95 -0.36 -19.92
CA LYS A 68 -1.93 -1.45 -20.03
C LYS A 68 -3.30 -1.10 -19.46
N TRP A 69 -3.34 -0.27 -18.43
CA TRP A 69 -4.59 0.25 -17.88
C TRP A 69 -5.26 1.20 -18.87
N GLU A 70 -4.50 2.17 -19.38
CA GLU A 70 -5.01 3.19 -20.30
C GLU A 70 -5.43 2.62 -21.66
N SER A 71 -4.77 1.54 -22.12
CA SER A 71 -5.20 0.80 -23.31
C SER A 71 -6.45 -0.05 -23.08
N GLY A 72 -6.86 -0.25 -21.81
CA GLY A 72 -7.96 -1.13 -21.44
C GLY A 72 -7.61 -2.62 -21.50
N GLU A 73 -6.33 -3.00 -21.63
CA GLU A 73 -5.88 -4.40 -21.71
C GLU A 73 -6.40 -5.23 -20.54
N TYR A 74 -6.40 -4.66 -19.33
CA TYR A 74 -6.89 -5.34 -18.12
C TYR A 74 -8.41 -5.47 -18.03
N LEU A 75 -9.14 -4.71 -18.84
CA LEU A 75 -10.60 -4.79 -18.94
C LEU A 75 -11.04 -5.70 -20.09
N HIS A 76 -10.12 -6.05 -20.98
CA HIS A 76 -10.42 -6.87 -22.14
C HIS A 76 -10.77 -8.29 -21.72
N GLY A 77 -11.94 -8.77 -22.16
CA GLY A 77 -12.44 -10.11 -21.82
C GLY A 77 -13.29 -10.17 -20.55
N LEU A 78 -13.45 -9.06 -19.83
CA LEU A 78 -14.42 -8.95 -18.74
C LEU A 78 -15.81 -8.63 -19.28
N SER A 79 -16.82 -9.31 -18.75
CA SER A 79 -18.24 -9.05 -18.98
C SER A 79 -18.76 -7.94 -18.06
N GLY A 80 -19.92 -7.36 -18.38
CA GLY A 80 -20.49 -6.24 -17.63
C GLY A 80 -20.87 -6.54 -16.18
N ASN A 81 -20.90 -7.81 -15.78
CA ASN A 81 -21.18 -8.21 -14.39
C ASN A 81 -19.90 -8.55 -13.61
N ASP A 82 -18.74 -8.54 -14.27
CA ASP A 82 -17.48 -8.91 -13.63
C ASP A 82 -16.97 -7.79 -12.71
N MET A 83 -16.26 -8.21 -11.67
CA MET A 83 -15.61 -7.32 -10.72
C MET A 83 -14.10 -7.48 -10.80
N LEU A 84 -13.41 -6.44 -11.25
CA LEU A 84 -11.95 -6.36 -11.22
C LEU A 84 -11.50 -5.86 -9.86
N THR A 85 -10.77 -6.70 -9.10
CA THR A 85 -10.21 -6.27 -7.82
C THR A 85 -8.78 -5.80 -7.98
N VAL A 86 -8.49 -4.60 -7.48
CA VAL A 86 -7.16 -3.98 -7.51
C VAL A 86 -6.74 -3.69 -6.07
N TRP A 87 -5.53 -4.07 -5.70
CA TRP A 87 -4.94 -3.82 -4.39
C TRP A 87 -3.92 -2.70 -4.46
N VAL A 88 -4.05 -1.72 -3.57
CA VAL A 88 -3.12 -0.59 -3.43
C VAL A 88 -2.09 -0.92 -2.38
N HIS A 89 -0.84 -0.99 -2.78
CA HIS A 89 0.30 -1.21 -1.92
C HIS A 89 1.16 0.05 -1.81
N TYR A 90 1.27 0.59 -0.61
CA TYR A 90 2.08 1.79 -0.33
C TYR A 90 3.50 1.39 0.09
N VAL A 91 4.46 1.62 -0.79
CA VAL A 91 5.89 1.34 -0.57
C VAL A 91 6.60 2.63 -0.17
N ARG A 92 7.50 2.58 0.82
CA ARG A 92 8.26 3.75 1.22
C ARG A 92 9.24 4.14 0.11
N ARG A 93 9.24 5.42 -0.28
CA ARG A 93 10.19 5.95 -1.26
C ARG A 93 11.62 5.81 -0.73
N PRO A 94 12.56 5.24 -1.49
CA PRO A 94 13.94 5.11 -1.07
C PRO A 94 14.57 6.50 -0.91
N GLY A 95 15.54 6.62 0.01
CA GLY A 95 16.24 7.89 0.27
C GLY A 95 15.36 8.99 0.87
N ARG A 96 14.20 8.67 1.45
CA ARG A 96 13.32 9.63 2.11
C ARG A 96 13.19 9.36 3.61
N ASP A 97 13.20 10.42 4.41
CA ASP A 97 12.96 10.37 5.84
C ASP A 97 11.48 10.03 6.17
N ARG A 98 11.09 10.13 7.44
CA ARG A 98 9.71 9.84 7.88
C ARG A 98 8.69 10.91 7.46
N TYR A 99 9.16 12.07 7.00
CA TYR A 99 8.35 13.21 6.59
C TYR A 99 8.33 13.40 5.06
N GLY A 100 9.19 12.67 4.34
CA GLY A 100 9.30 12.67 2.89
C GLY A 100 10.37 13.61 2.34
N PHE A 101 11.25 14.14 3.21
CA PHE A 101 12.42 14.90 2.78
C PHE A 101 13.53 13.93 2.33
N PRO A 102 14.33 14.32 1.32
CA PRO A 102 15.53 13.56 0.98
C PRO A 102 16.38 13.37 2.24
N LEU A 103 16.83 12.14 2.47
CA LEU A 103 17.98 11.95 3.34
C LEU A 103 19.15 12.54 2.56
N ASP A 104 19.85 13.54 3.12
CA ASP A 104 21.13 13.98 2.57
C ASP A 104 21.97 12.71 2.46
N GLY A 105 22.18 12.27 1.22
CA GLY A 105 23.20 11.29 0.92
C GLY A 105 24.47 12.02 1.26
N GLY A 106 24.92 11.87 2.51
CA GLY A 106 26.25 12.27 2.89
C GLY A 106 27.12 11.71 1.79
N GLU A 107 27.68 12.61 1.00
CA GLU A 107 28.81 12.28 0.16
C GLU A 107 29.75 11.59 1.14
N GLU A 108 29.88 10.27 0.99
CA GLU A 108 31.04 9.57 1.51
C GLU A 108 32.18 10.28 0.78
N GLU A 109 32.66 11.39 1.35
CA GLU A 109 33.99 11.90 1.07
C GLU A 109 34.85 10.67 1.33
N GLU A 110 35.24 10.00 0.24
CA GLU A 110 36.37 9.11 0.23
C GLU A 110 37.52 9.98 0.73
N ASP A 111 37.75 9.97 2.05
CA ASP A 111 38.98 10.42 2.67
C ASP A 111 40.07 9.56 2.02
N GLU A 112 40.60 10.06 0.91
CA GLU A 112 41.82 9.58 0.29
C GLU A 112 42.90 9.72 1.37
N ASP A 113 43.12 8.59 2.04
CA ASP A 113 44.11 8.35 3.07
C ASP A 113 45.50 8.71 2.53
N ALA A 114 45.87 9.98 2.64
CA ALA A 114 47.22 10.49 2.47
C ALA A 114 48.06 10.12 3.71
N GLY A 115 48.16 8.82 3.99
CA GLY A 115 49.02 8.23 5.00
C GLY A 115 50.45 8.12 4.49
N GLU A 116 51.24 9.16 4.77
CA GLU A 116 52.69 9.18 4.55
C GLU A 116 53.39 7.93 5.11
N GLN A 117 54.25 7.35 4.28
CA GLN A 117 55.22 6.34 4.65
C GLN A 117 56.10 6.83 5.83
N ARG A 118 55.96 6.19 7.00
CA ARG A 118 57.02 6.19 8.02
C ARG A 118 57.54 4.77 8.23
N GLN A 119 58.58 4.45 7.47
CA GLN A 119 59.52 3.39 7.80
C GLN A 119 60.24 3.78 9.11
N HIS A 120 60.14 2.95 10.14
CA HIS A 120 61.24 2.73 11.08
C HIS A 120 60.99 1.40 11.79
N GLY A 121 61.83 0.40 11.48
CA GLY A 121 61.85 -0.87 12.18
C GLY A 121 62.51 -0.78 13.54
N ALA A 122 62.18 -1.73 14.41
CA ALA A 122 63.14 -2.54 15.18
C ALA A 122 62.40 -3.51 16.13
N ASP A 123 62.80 -4.77 16.04
CA ASP A 123 62.75 -5.87 17.01
C ASP A 123 62.16 -5.67 18.42
N ARG A 124 61.28 -6.62 18.81
CA ARG A 124 61.44 -7.53 19.99
C ARG A 124 60.18 -8.39 20.13
N ASP A 125 60.25 -9.69 19.86
CA ASP A 125 60.67 -10.81 20.72
C ASP A 125 59.68 -11.16 21.86
N LYS A 126 59.07 -12.36 21.70
CA LYS A 126 58.49 -13.29 22.69
C LYS A 126 57.51 -12.80 23.76
N SER A 127 56.30 -13.38 23.75
CA SER A 127 55.98 -14.52 24.64
C SER A 127 54.52 -15.00 24.50
N GLN A 128 54.41 -16.29 24.18
CA GLN A 128 53.49 -17.29 24.74
C GLN A 128 52.32 -16.82 25.63
N ARG A 129 51.10 -17.25 25.30
CA ARG A 129 50.45 -18.42 25.95
C ARG A 129 49.16 -18.84 25.24
N VAL A 130 49.15 -20.12 24.88
CA VAL A 130 48.00 -20.96 24.52
C VAL A 130 47.25 -21.33 25.80
N LEU A 131 45.91 -21.39 25.71
CA LEU A 131 44.93 -22.20 26.49
C LEU A 131 43.55 -21.59 26.14
N GLY A 132 42.48 -22.26 25.76
CA GLY A 132 42.16 -23.67 25.62
C GLY A 132 40.75 -23.73 25.02
N SER A 133 40.54 -24.75 24.21
CA SER A 133 39.33 -25.09 23.45
C SER A 133 38.15 -25.56 24.30
N GLU A 134 36.92 -25.17 23.94
CA GLU A 134 35.73 -26.03 24.07
C GLU A 134 34.78 -25.85 22.85
N PRO A 135 34.41 -26.94 22.15
CA PRO A 135 33.44 -26.91 21.06
C PRO A 135 32.00 -27.08 21.58
N LEU A 136 31.13 -26.14 21.22
CA LEU A 136 29.68 -26.23 21.44
C LEU A 136 29.10 -27.44 20.68
N GLN A 137 28.54 -28.37 21.45
CA GLN A 137 27.93 -29.61 20.98
C GLN A 137 26.68 -29.30 20.14
N ARG A 138 26.65 -29.89 18.94
CA ARG A 138 25.45 -30.06 18.12
C ARG A 138 24.48 -31.00 18.84
N LEU A 139 23.25 -30.54 19.04
CA LEU A 139 22.11 -31.44 19.27
C LEU A 139 21.40 -31.68 17.92
N PRO A 140 21.17 -32.94 17.52
CA PRO A 140 20.18 -33.26 16.50
C PRO A 140 18.79 -33.25 17.15
N SER A 141 17.87 -32.42 16.66
CA SER A 141 16.45 -32.60 16.95
C SER A 141 15.86 -33.47 15.85
N GLU A 142 15.53 -34.69 16.25
CA GLU A 142 14.86 -35.68 15.45
C GLU A 142 13.44 -35.25 15.09
N MET A 143 12.96 -35.91 14.04
CA MET A 143 11.69 -35.77 13.39
C MET A 143 10.53 -36.18 14.31
N SER A 144 9.40 -35.46 14.22
CA SER A 144 8.12 -36.02 14.64
C SER A 144 7.09 -35.78 13.54
N SER A 145 6.83 -36.86 12.82
CA SER A 145 5.70 -37.06 11.92
C SER A 145 4.47 -37.32 12.76
N GLY A 146 3.38 -36.61 12.51
CA GLY A 146 2.09 -36.85 13.15
C GLY A 146 0.98 -36.24 12.33
N GLY A 147 0.40 -37.03 11.42
CA GLY A 147 -0.88 -36.75 10.80
C GLY A 147 -2.03 -37.26 11.68
N SER A 148 -3.12 -36.50 11.66
CA SER A 148 -4.53 -36.88 11.93
C SER A 148 -5.29 -35.58 11.62
N ASP A 149 -6.02 -35.41 10.52
CA ASP A 149 -7.16 -36.18 10.02
C ASP A 149 -8.20 -36.38 11.11
N GLU A 150 -8.97 -35.31 11.39
CA GLU A 150 -10.32 -35.36 11.98
C GLU A 150 -11.12 -34.17 11.39
N GLU A 151 -12.07 -34.51 10.52
CA GLU A 151 -13.14 -33.62 10.10
C GLU A 151 -14.15 -33.54 11.25
N GLU A 152 -14.22 -32.39 11.94
CA GLU A 152 -15.34 -32.08 12.84
C GLU A 152 -16.20 -30.98 12.23
N GLU A 153 -17.34 -31.43 11.71
CA GLU A 153 -18.52 -30.63 11.42
C GLU A 153 -19.10 -30.11 12.75
N VAL A 154 -18.83 -28.84 13.07
CA VAL A 154 -19.44 -28.17 14.24
C VAL A 154 -20.37 -27.06 13.75
N THR A 155 -21.66 -27.40 13.65
CA THR A 155 -22.75 -26.43 13.76
C THR A 155 -22.87 -26.02 15.23
N GLY A 156 -22.44 -24.80 15.54
CA GLY A 156 -22.49 -24.25 16.88
C GLY A 156 -22.87 -22.78 16.87
N GLU A 157 -24.17 -22.50 16.94
CA GLU A 157 -24.68 -21.23 17.46
C GLU A 157 -24.06 -20.97 18.84
N ARG A 158 -23.31 -19.88 18.97
CA ARG A 158 -22.90 -19.38 20.28
C ARG A 158 -23.00 -17.86 20.36
N ALA A 159 -24.10 -17.43 20.96
CA ALA A 159 -24.22 -16.13 21.59
C ALA A 159 -23.17 -16.00 22.72
N VAL A 160 -22.30 -15.00 22.62
CA VAL A 160 -21.46 -14.51 23.74
C VAL A 160 -21.37 -12.99 23.59
N ARG A 161 -22.19 -12.27 24.36
CA ARG A 161 -21.77 -11.44 25.51
C ARG A 161 -20.59 -10.50 25.23
N GLY A 162 -20.96 -9.24 24.99
CA GLY A 162 -20.60 -8.11 25.85
C GLY A 162 -19.14 -7.89 26.18
N CYS A 163 -18.50 -6.99 25.43
CA CYS A 163 -17.39 -6.18 25.91
C CYS A 163 -17.82 -4.71 25.86
N HIS A 164 -18.41 -4.25 26.97
CA HIS A 164 -18.58 -2.83 27.27
C HIS A 164 -17.17 -2.23 27.38
N ARG A 165 -16.79 -1.40 26.42
CA ARG A 165 -15.59 -0.56 26.54
C ARG A 165 -16.05 0.88 26.62
N ASP A 166 -15.98 1.44 27.82
CA ASP A 166 -16.12 2.86 28.08
C ASP A 166 -15.08 3.63 27.25
N GLN A 167 -15.50 4.13 26.08
CA GLN A 167 -14.80 5.20 25.40
C GLN A 167 -15.34 6.52 25.96
N ARG A 168 -14.52 7.16 26.78
CA ARG A 168 -14.67 8.58 27.11
C ARG A 168 -14.68 9.36 25.81
N VAL A 169 -15.83 9.94 25.49
CA VAL A 169 -16.00 10.90 24.42
C VAL A 169 -15.19 12.13 24.81
N GLY A 170 -14.01 12.28 24.22
CA GLY A 170 -13.29 13.53 24.25
C GLY A 170 -14.06 14.52 23.39
N GLU A 171 -14.66 15.51 24.03
CA GLU A 171 -15.32 16.65 23.41
C GLU A 171 -14.36 17.29 22.41
N SER A 172 -14.63 17.09 21.13
CA SER A 172 -13.94 17.81 20.06
C SER A 172 -14.49 19.23 20.01
N PRO A 173 -13.63 20.26 19.93
CA PRO A 173 -14.07 21.64 19.91
C PRO A 173 -14.91 21.90 18.66
N LEU A 174 -16.03 22.60 18.89
CA LEU A 174 -16.93 23.16 17.89
C LEU A 174 -16.16 23.80 16.74
N PHE A 175 -16.17 23.17 15.56
CA PHE A 175 -16.03 23.92 14.32
C PHE A 175 -17.40 24.53 14.01
N GLU A 176 -17.54 25.78 14.40
CA GLU A 176 -18.68 26.62 14.06
C GLU A 176 -18.69 26.98 12.56
N ARG A 177 -19.92 26.97 12.04
CA ARG A 177 -20.47 27.72 10.90
C ARG A 177 -20.07 27.25 9.50
N GLY A 178 -21.08 26.65 8.87
CA GLY A 178 -21.12 26.25 7.47
C GLY A 178 -21.10 27.42 6.48
N PRO A 179 -21.10 27.08 5.18
CA PRO A 179 -21.05 28.05 4.10
C PRO A 179 -22.34 28.90 4.05
N PRO A 180 -22.25 30.18 3.66
CA PRO A 180 -23.41 31.04 3.50
C PRO A 180 -24.36 30.52 2.41
N GLU A 181 -25.65 30.47 2.72
CA GLU A 181 -26.77 30.02 1.86
C GLU A 181 -27.14 31.04 0.76
N ASP A 182 -26.18 31.61 0.02
CA ASP A 182 -26.46 32.58 -1.04
C ASP A 182 -25.89 32.16 -2.40
N TYR A 183 -26.24 30.95 -2.85
CA TYR A 183 -26.12 30.56 -4.26
C TYR A 183 -27.43 29.95 -4.75
N ILE A 184 -28.49 30.75 -4.69
CA ILE A 184 -29.69 30.57 -5.50
C ILE A 184 -29.57 31.54 -6.69
N GLU A 185 -29.94 31.04 -7.87
CA GLU A 185 -30.15 31.75 -9.15
C GLU A 185 -28.96 31.79 -10.12
N LYS A 186 -28.96 30.81 -11.04
CA LYS A 186 -29.47 31.04 -12.40
C LYS A 186 -29.71 29.70 -13.08
N ARG A 187 -30.97 29.29 -13.14
CA ARG A 187 -31.44 28.33 -14.16
C ARG A 187 -31.19 29.00 -15.51
N SER A 188 -30.21 28.51 -16.26
CA SER A 188 -30.13 28.76 -17.69
C SER A 188 -31.34 28.08 -18.33
N GLU A 189 -32.28 28.89 -18.81
CA GLU A 189 -33.37 28.45 -19.67
C GLU A 189 -32.78 27.77 -20.91
N SER A 190 -33.08 26.48 -21.09
CA SER A 190 -32.78 25.76 -22.31
C SER A 190 -33.66 26.30 -23.44
N PRO A 191 -33.12 26.59 -24.64
CA PRO A 191 -33.94 27.00 -25.76
C PRO A 191 -34.84 25.83 -26.22
N GLU A 192 -36.14 26.09 -26.35
CA GLU A 192 -37.09 25.17 -26.99
C GLU A 192 -36.68 24.96 -28.45
N VAL A 193 -36.21 23.74 -28.77
CA VAL A 193 -35.99 23.32 -30.15
C VAL A 193 -37.35 22.90 -30.71
N LEU A 194 -38.00 23.82 -31.41
CA LEU A 194 -39.14 23.55 -32.30
C LEU A 194 -38.64 22.75 -33.51
N TRP A 195 -38.85 21.44 -33.49
CA TRP A 195 -38.79 20.64 -34.71
C TRP A 195 -40.04 20.96 -35.53
N SER A 196 -39.85 21.63 -36.66
CA SER A 196 -40.89 21.75 -37.68
C SER A 196 -40.80 20.50 -38.56
N ASP A 197 -41.84 19.67 -38.54
CA ASP A 197 -42.01 18.57 -39.48
C ASP A 197 -42.15 19.15 -40.91
N ASN A 198 -41.32 18.67 -41.83
CA ASN A 198 -41.56 18.76 -43.27
C ASN A 198 -41.01 17.51 -43.96
#